data_AF-A0A540K5X0-F1
#
_entry.id   AF-A0A540K5X0-F1
#
_cell.length_a   1.000
_cell.length_b   1.000
_cell.length_c   1.000
_cell.angle_alpha   90.00
_cell.angle_beta   90.00
_cell.angle_gamma   90.00
#
_symmetry.space_group_name_H-M   'P 1'
#
loop_
_entity.id
_entity.type
_entity.pdbx_description
1 polymer ?
#
loop_
_entity_poly.entity_id
_entity_poly.type
_entity_poly.pdbx_seq_one_letter_code
_entity_poly.pdbx_strand_id
1 'polypeptide(L)'
;MHRNVLLNLYALSCLYFIFTALFLKELHNGLAQILKFLLGKVQPSEAMFFGPKRGVSLDEFLERIKECGLRFSIAENYGAEIWKRHKELLDGTGPWPSYQKDHCYPLLIKITV
;
A
#
# COMPACT_ATOMS: atom_id res chain seq x y z
N MET A 1 26.05 12.35 7.47
CA MET A 1 25.20 13.02 6.45
C MET A 1 24.13 12.04 5.99
N HIS A 2 23.15 11.71 6.84
CA HIS A 2 22.00 10.87 6.46
C HIS A 2 20.82 11.78 6.19
N ARG A 3 20.48 11.93 4.91
CA ARG A 3 19.35 12.74 4.46
C ARG A 3 18.05 12.08 4.85
N ASN A 4 17.20 12.87 5.51
CA ASN A 4 15.78 12.67 5.75
C ASN A 4 15.07 12.04 4.55
N VAL A 5 14.53 10.84 4.73
CA VAL A 5 13.43 10.33 3.90
C VAL A 5 12.15 10.75 4.61
N LEU A 6 11.51 11.82 4.11
CA LEU A 6 10.25 12.32 4.66
C LEU A 6 9.15 11.26 4.53
N LEU A 7 8.84 10.57 5.63
CA LEU A 7 7.57 9.88 5.81
C LEU A 7 6.52 10.93 6.16
N ASN A 8 5.78 11.41 5.16
CA ASN A 8 4.65 12.31 5.38
C ASN A 8 3.46 11.50 5.93
N LEU A 9 3.34 11.41 7.26
CA LEU A 9 2.15 10.88 7.93
C LEU A 9 1.07 11.99 8.00
N TYR A 10 0.10 11.97 7.10
CA TYR A 10 -1.10 12.80 7.26
C TYR A 10 -2.16 12.01 8.02
N ALA A 11 -2.43 12.41 9.26
CA ALA A 11 -3.48 11.85 10.11
C ALA A 11 -4.75 12.72 10.01
N LEU A 12 -5.66 12.34 9.12
CA LEU A 12 -7.03 12.86 9.12
C LEU A 12 -7.93 11.69 9.55
N SER A 13 -8.36 11.73 10.81
CA SER A 13 -9.26 10.77 11.48
C SER A 13 -8.91 9.28 11.29
N CYS A 14 -8.10 8.71 12.19
CA CYS A 14 -7.81 7.26 12.31
C CYS A 14 -7.32 6.54 11.04
N LEU A 15 -6.90 7.28 10.02
CA LEU A 15 -6.41 6.76 8.76
C LEU A 15 -4.96 7.22 8.53
N TYR A 16 -4.04 6.26 8.46
CA TYR A 16 -2.65 6.52 8.10
C TYR A 16 -2.47 6.23 6.60
N PHE A 17 -2.23 7.29 5.80
CA PHE A 17 -1.93 7.16 4.38
C PHE A 17 -0.41 7.07 4.19
N ILE A 18 0.09 5.90 3.78
CA ILE A 18 1.52 5.70 3.52
C ILE A 18 1.69 5.42 2.03
N PHE A 19 2.15 6.44 1.30
CA PHE A 19 2.42 6.35 -0.12
C PHE A 19 3.84 5.82 -0.35
N THR A 20 3.92 4.63 -0.96
CA THR A 20 5.10 4.11 -1.68
C THR A 20 6.41 3.94 -0.88
N ALA A 21 6.40 3.12 0.17
CA ALA A 21 7.64 2.58 0.77
C ALA A 21 7.74 1.04 0.73
N LEU A 22 6.77 0.37 0.09
CA LEU A 22 6.63 -1.10 0.09
C LEU A 22 7.78 -1.86 -0.59
N PHE A 23 8.65 -1.18 -1.35
CA PHE A 23 9.78 -1.81 -2.06
C PHE A 23 11.06 -1.90 -1.24
N LEU A 24 11.11 -1.24 -0.08
CA LEU A 24 12.27 -1.29 0.79
C LEU A 24 12.11 -2.44 1.78
N LYS A 25 12.61 -3.63 1.40
CA LYS A 25 12.57 -4.84 2.23
C LYS A 25 13.09 -4.61 3.64
N GLU A 26 14.13 -3.78 3.77
CA GLU A 26 14.73 -3.39 5.05
C GLU A 26 13.75 -2.70 6.01
N LEU A 27 12.70 -2.06 5.48
CA LEU A 27 11.69 -1.36 6.26
C LEU A 27 10.48 -2.22 6.60
N HIS A 28 10.28 -3.39 5.97
CA HIS A 28 9.07 -4.20 6.12
C HIS A 28 8.79 -4.57 7.58
N ASN A 29 9.82 -5.04 8.29
CA ASN A 29 9.67 -5.41 9.69
C ASN A 29 9.38 -4.19 10.58
N GLY A 30 10.14 -3.11 10.43
CA GLY A 30 9.95 -1.89 11.21
C GLY A 30 8.55 -1.30 10.99
N LEU A 31 8.11 -1.25 9.73
CA LEU A 31 6.79 -0.76 9.36
C LEU A 31 5.67 -1.63 9.95
N ALA A 32 5.79 -2.96 9.90
CA ALA A 32 4.80 -3.86 10.50
C ALA A 32 4.66 -3.65 12.01
N GLN A 33 5.77 -3.45 12.72
CA GLN A 33 5.76 -3.16 14.16
C GLN A 33 5.15 -1.77 14.46
N ILE A 34 5.49 -0.75 13.67
CA ILE A 34 4.90 0.59 13.80
C ILE A 34 3.40 0.54 13.56
N LEU A 35 2.94 -0.16 12.53
CA LEU A 35 1.52 -0.34 12.24
C LEU A 35 0.80 -1.03 13.40
N LYS A 36 1.37 -2.12 13.94
CA LYS A 36 0.79 -2.80 15.10
C LYS A 36 0.67 -1.87 16.30
N PHE A 37 1.70 -1.11 16.57
CA PHE A 37 1.69 -0.14 17.66
C PHE A 37 0.63 0.93 17.44
N LEU A 38 0.60 1.58 16.27
CA LEU A 38 -0.33 2.68 15.97
C LEU A 38 -1.79 2.21 15.93
N LEU A 39 -2.07 1.11 15.23
CA LEU A 39 -3.42 0.57 15.11
C LEU A 39 -3.95 0.03 16.45
N GLY A 40 -3.06 -0.43 17.33
CA GLY A 40 -3.43 -0.86 18.69
C GLY A 40 -3.76 0.29 19.65
N LYS A 41 -3.45 1.55 19.32
CA LYS A 41 -3.67 2.70 20.22
C LYS A 41 -5.09 3.26 20.18
N VAL A 42 -5.76 3.17 19.04
CA VAL A 42 -7.09 3.74 18.83
C VAL A 42 -7.92 2.73 18.04
N GLN A 43 -9.11 2.40 18.52
CA GLN A 43 -10.06 1.55 17.82
C GLN A 43 -11.40 2.28 17.62
N PRO A 44 -12.03 2.16 16.44
CA PRO A 44 -11.52 1.49 15.24
C PRO A 44 -10.41 2.32 14.55
N SER A 45 -9.38 1.64 14.03
CA SER A 45 -8.36 2.26 13.17
C SER A 45 -7.96 1.31 12.04
N GLU A 46 -7.59 1.90 10.90
CA GLU A 46 -7.06 1.17 9.75
C GLU A 46 -5.91 1.93 9.11
N ALA A 47 -4.97 1.20 8.51
CA ALA A 47 -3.94 1.77 7.65
C ALA A 47 -4.26 1.44 6.20
N MET A 48 -4.13 2.43 5.31
CA MET A 48 -4.34 2.26 3.88
C MET A 48 -3.04 2.53 3.12
N PHE A 49 -2.68 1.59 2.26
CA PHE A 49 -1.53 1.66 1.38
C PHE A 49 -1.99 1.59 -0.07
N PHE A 50 -1.31 2.35 -0.93
CA PHE A 50 -1.46 2.26 -2.36
C PHE A 50 -0.11 1.92 -2.97
N GLY A 51 -0.06 0.82 -3.72
CA GLY A 51 1.18 0.40 -4.36
C GLY A 51 0.97 -0.69 -5.39
N PRO A 52 1.76 -0.71 -6.47
CA PRO A 52 1.72 -1.79 -7.43
C PRO A 52 2.30 -3.07 -6.82
N LYS A 53 1.92 -4.23 -7.37
CA LYS A 53 2.40 -5.54 -6.89
C LYS A 53 3.93 -5.64 -6.95
N ARG A 54 4.52 -5.26 -8.10
CA ARG A 54 5.95 -5.19 -8.39
C ARG A 54 6.76 -6.35 -7.78
N GLY A 55 6.77 -7.46 -8.52
CA GLY A 55 7.49 -8.66 -8.12
C GLY A 55 6.93 -9.25 -6.83
N VAL A 56 7.81 -9.75 -5.96
CA VAL A 56 7.45 -10.43 -4.71
C VAL A 56 7.47 -9.52 -3.47
N SER A 57 7.90 -8.26 -3.61
CA SER A 57 8.13 -7.37 -2.46
C SER A 57 6.84 -7.05 -1.69
N LEU A 58 5.71 -6.92 -2.37
CA LEU A 58 4.42 -6.72 -1.71
C LEU A 58 4.03 -7.98 -0.92
N ASP A 59 4.20 -9.16 -1.52
CA ASP A 59 3.82 -10.43 -0.91
C ASP A 59 4.65 -10.68 0.38
N GLU A 60 5.96 -10.45 0.33
CA GLU A 60 6.86 -10.51 1.50
C GLU A 60 6.44 -9.55 2.63
N PHE A 61 6.05 -8.32 2.29
CA PHE A 61 5.56 -7.37 3.28
C PHE A 61 4.26 -7.87 3.94
N LEU A 62 3.33 -8.38 3.14
CA LEU A 62 2.04 -8.88 3.62
C LEU A 62 2.18 -10.13 4.50
N GLU A 63 3.16 -10.99 4.22
CA GLU A 63 3.55 -12.07 5.12
C GLU A 63 4.02 -11.51 6.46
N ARG A 64 4.88 -10.48 6.46
CA ARG A 64 5.34 -9.85 7.71
C ARG A 64 4.21 -9.20 8.51
N ILE A 65 3.22 -8.63 7.84
CA ILE A 65 2.00 -8.10 8.47
C ILE A 65 1.23 -9.22 9.20
N LYS A 66 1.03 -10.37 8.54
CA LYS A 66 0.40 -11.55 9.17
C LYS A 66 1.20 -12.05 10.37
N GLU A 67 2.51 -12.18 10.24
CA GLU A 67 3.40 -12.60 11.34
C GLU A 67 3.34 -11.66 12.55
N CYS A 68 3.09 -10.37 12.32
CA CYS A 68 2.90 -9.39 13.41
C CYS A 68 1.52 -9.51 14.09
N GLY A 69 0.64 -10.38 13.60
CA GLY A 69 -0.72 -10.57 14.11
C GLY A 69 -1.72 -9.54 13.58
N LEU A 70 -1.40 -8.86 12.49
CA LEU A 70 -2.29 -7.93 11.81
C LEU A 70 -3.05 -8.63 10.68
N ARG A 71 -4.21 -8.09 10.33
CA ARG A 71 -5.02 -8.54 9.20
C ARG A 71 -4.89 -7.57 8.05
N PHE A 72 -5.08 -8.05 6.83
CA PHE A 72 -5.15 -7.18 5.67
C PHE A 72 -6.20 -7.61 4.66
N SER A 73 -6.62 -6.66 3.82
CA SER A 73 -7.38 -6.92 2.60
C SER A 73 -6.78 -6.15 1.43
N ILE A 74 -6.96 -6.68 0.22
CA ILE A 74 -6.48 -6.07 -1.02
C ILE A 74 -7.68 -5.82 -1.92
N ALA A 75 -7.78 -4.62 -2.48
CA ALA A 75 -8.76 -4.27 -3.49
C ALA A 75 -8.06 -3.74 -4.73
N GLU A 76 -8.45 -4.28 -5.90
CA GLU A 76 -8.06 -3.70 -7.19
C GLU A 76 -9.01 -2.56 -7.56
N ASN A 77 -10.33 -2.77 -7.46
CA ASN A 77 -11.33 -1.77 -7.81
C ASN A 77 -11.76 -0.98 -6.57
N TYR A 78 -10.96 0.01 -6.18
CA TYR A 78 -11.23 0.90 -5.04
C TYR A 78 -11.81 2.26 -5.46
N GLY A 79 -12.01 2.50 -6.75
CA GLY A 79 -12.60 3.73 -7.27
C GLY A 79 -12.99 3.58 -8.73
N ALA A 80 -14.24 3.89 -9.07
CA ALA A 80 -14.81 3.65 -10.40
C ALA A 80 -14.02 4.35 -11.52
N GLU A 81 -13.64 5.62 -11.32
CA GLU A 81 -12.86 6.37 -12.31
C GLU A 81 -11.43 5.84 -12.47
N ILE A 82 -10.81 5.39 -11.37
CA ILE A 82 -9.47 4.80 -11.40
C ILE A 82 -9.51 3.46 -12.14
N TRP A 83 -10.52 2.64 -11.85
CA TRP A 83 -10.74 1.36 -12.51
C TRP A 83 -11.04 1.51 -14.00
N LYS A 84 -11.87 2.49 -14.36
CA LYS A 84 -12.17 2.82 -15.77
C LYS A 84 -10.88 3.15 -16.53
N ARG A 85 -10.07 4.07 -16.00
CA ARG A 85 -8.78 4.43 -16.61
C ARG A 85 -7.82 3.26 -16.68
N HIS A 86 -7.78 2.42 -15.64
CA HIS A 86 -6.97 1.20 -15.65
C HIS A 86 -7.35 0.26 -16.80
N LYS A 87 -8.65 0.07 -17.06
CA LYS A 87 -9.14 -0.74 -18.18
C LYS A 87 -8.79 -0.13 -19.53
N GLU A 88 -8.97 1.18 -19.72
CA GLU A 88 -8.58 1.88 -20.96
C GLU A 88 -7.08 1.70 -21.29
N LEU A 89 -6.23 1.75 -20.25
CA LEU A 89 -4.78 1.54 -20.36
C LEU A 89 -4.42 0.07 -20.65
N LEU A 90 -5.10 -0.90 -20.02
CA LEU A 90 -4.93 -2.33 -20.30
C LEU A 90 -5.34 -2.71 -21.72
N ASP A 91 -6.43 -2.12 -22.20
CA ASP A 91 -6.99 -2.40 -23.53
C ASP A 91 -6.18 -1.70 -24.65
N GLY A 92 -5.09 -1.01 -24.32
CA GLY A 92 -4.19 -0.34 -25.26
C GLY A 92 -4.76 0.93 -25.90
N THR A 93 -5.95 1.35 -25.47
CA THR A 93 -6.66 2.54 -25.96
C THR A 93 -6.19 3.84 -25.29
N GLY A 94 -5.50 3.72 -24.16
CA GLY A 94 -5.00 4.86 -23.40
C GLY A 94 -3.65 5.41 -23.88
N PRO A 95 -3.21 6.55 -23.34
CA PRO A 95 -2.02 7.27 -23.80
C PRO A 95 -0.67 6.60 -23.43
N TRP A 96 -0.68 5.45 -22.75
CA TRP A 96 0.52 4.79 -22.25
C TRP A 96 0.66 3.36 -22.80
N PRO A 97 1.34 3.18 -23.95
CA PRO A 97 1.44 1.88 -24.63
C PRO A 97 2.30 0.85 -23.91
N SER A 98 3.17 1.25 -22.97
CA SER A 98 3.99 0.36 -22.15
C SER A 98 3.39 0.09 -20.77
N TYR A 99 2.08 0.30 -20.60
CA TYR A 99 1.40 0.04 -19.34
C TYR A 99 1.48 -1.45 -18.96
N GLN A 100 2.07 -1.73 -17.80
CA GLN A 100 2.10 -3.07 -17.21
C GLN A 100 1.42 -3.02 -15.84
N LYS A 101 0.32 -3.76 -15.68
CA LYS A 101 -0.51 -3.77 -14.46
C LYS A 101 0.35 -3.93 -13.20
N ASP A 102 1.20 -4.94 -13.15
CA ASP A 102 1.99 -5.25 -11.96
C ASP A 102 3.05 -4.20 -11.62
N HIS A 103 3.42 -3.34 -12.58
CA HIS A 103 4.41 -2.29 -12.39
C HIS A 103 3.79 -0.91 -12.14
N CYS A 104 2.57 -0.70 -12.64
CA CYS A 104 1.95 0.63 -12.75
C CYS A 104 0.63 0.76 -12.00
N TYR A 105 -0.17 -0.31 -11.86
CA TYR A 105 -1.48 -0.21 -11.21
C TYR A 105 -1.35 -0.29 -9.68
N PRO A 106 -1.75 0.74 -8.92
CA PRO A 106 -1.73 0.65 -7.47
C PRO A 106 -2.87 -0.27 -7.01
N LEU A 107 -2.56 -1.22 -6.14
CA LEU A 107 -3.52 -1.95 -5.33
C LEU A 107 -3.83 -1.13 -4.07
N LEU A 108 -5.07 -1.14 -3.60
CA LEU A 108 -5.40 -0.68 -2.26
C LEU A 108 -5.19 -1.83 -1.28
N ILE A 109 -4.29 -1.66 -0.32
CA ILE A 109 -4.12 -2.56 0.81
C ILE A 109 -4.65 -1.88 2.07
N LYS A 110 -5.57 -2.54 2.77
CA LYS A 110 -6.04 -2.12 4.09
C LYS A 110 -5.47 -3.03 5.15
N ILE A 111 -4.99 -2.48 6.26
CA ILE A 111 -4.42 -3.23 7.38
C ILE A 111 -5.15 -2.85 8.68
N THR A 112 -5.52 -3.85 9.46
CA THR A 112 -6.21 -3.70 10.75
C THR A 112 -5.59 -4.61 11.81
N VAL A 113 -5.95 -4.35 13.08
CA VAL A 113 -5.71 -5.29 14.19
C VAL A 113 -6.62 -6.53 14.05
#